data_AF-A0A6C1N986-F1
#
_entry.id   AF-A0A6C1N986-F1
#
_cell.length_a   1.000
_cell.length_b   1.000
_cell.length_c   1.000
_cell.angle_alpha   90.00
_cell.angle_beta   90.00
_cell.angle_gamma   90.00
#
_symmetry.space_group_name_H-M   'P 1'
#
loop_
_entity.id
_entity.type
_entity.pdbx_description
1 polymer ?
#
loop_
_entity_poly.entity_id
_entity_poly.type
_entity_poly.pdbx_seq_one_letter_code
_entity_poly.pdbx_strand_id
1 'polypeptide(L)' 'MTHPLNVTVLGGGSFGTAIAKVLSEGQQHITLWMRDEEQARYIRE' A
#
# COMPACT_ATOMS: atom_id res chain seq x y z
N MET A 1 8.95 -5.37 22.85
CA MET A 1 8.41 -6.08 21.67
C MET A 1 7.73 -5.04 20.79
N THR A 2 8.14 -4.89 19.53
CA THR A 2 7.52 -3.95 18.58
C THR A 2 6.42 -4.67 17.83
N HIS A 3 5.18 -4.19 17.94
CA HIS A 3 4.06 -4.72 17.18
C HIS A 3 4.12 -4.23 15.73
N PRO A 4 3.70 -5.04 14.75
CA PRO A 4 3.57 -4.58 13.38
C PRO A 4 2.53 -3.44 13.31
N LEU A 5 2.90 -2.32 12.69
CA LEU A 5 2.01 -1.20 12.44
C LEU A 5 1.10 -1.53 11.25
N ASN A 6 -0.14 -1.05 11.34
CA ASN A 6 -1.07 -1.05 10.23
C ASN A 6 -0.97 0.31 9.53
N VAL A 7 -0.52 0.32 8.28
CA VAL A 7 -0.32 1.55 7.50
C VAL A 7 -1.22 1.53 6.27
N THR A 8 -1.98 2.62 6.08
CA THR A 8 -2.76 2.84 4.86
C THR A 8 -2.14 3.96 4.06
N VAL A 9 -1.82 3.70 2.78
CA VAL A 9 -1.39 4.71 1.81
C VAL A 9 -2.61 5.12 0.98
N LEU A 10 -2.99 6.40 1.06
CA LEU A 10 -4.12 6.94 0.30
C LEU A 10 -3.62 7.50 -1.05
N GLY A 11 -3.99 6.84 -2.15
CA GLY A 11 -3.70 7.26 -3.51
C GLY A 11 -2.70 6.34 -4.23
N GLY A 12 -3.12 5.82 -5.38
CA GLY A 12 -2.36 4.89 -6.23
C GLY A 12 -1.45 5.53 -7.28
N GLY A 13 -1.10 6.80 -7.13
CA GLY A 13 -0.15 7.46 -8.03
C GLY A 13 1.29 6.98 -7.81
N SER A 14 2.22 7.40 -8.68
CA SER A 14 3.64 6.98 -8.66
C SER A 14 4.29 7.03 -7.26
N PHE A 15 4.04 8.10 -6.50
CA PHE A 15 4.61 8.24 -5.16
C PHE A 15 3.97 7.30 -4.14
N GLY A 16 2.64 7.18 -4.15
CA GLY A 16 1.90 6.32 -3.21
C GLY A 16 2.20 4.84 -3.41
N THR A 17 2.27 4.39 -4.67
CA THR A 17 2.67 3.01 -5.00
C THR A 17 4.12 2.73 -4.62
N ALA A 18 5.05 3.66 -4.86
CA ALA A 18 6.45 3.49 -4.47
C ALA A 18 6.62 3.35 -2.95
N ILE A 19 5.93 4.19 -2.16
CA ILE A 19 5.94 4.09 -0.70
C ILE A 19 5.34 2.76 -0.24
N ALA A 20 4.18 2.38 -0.78
CA ALA A 20 3.54 1.11 -0.41
C ALA A 20 4.46 -0.09 -0.65
N LYS A 21 5.20 -0.09 -1.78
CA LYS A 21 6.19 -1.12 -2.10
C LYS A 21 7.35 -1.15 -1.10
N VAL A 22 7.98 -0.01 -0.83
CA VAL A 22 9.10 0.05 0.13
C VAL A 22 8.67 -0.40 1.52
N LEU A 23 7.48 0.02 1.97
CA LEU A 23 6.96 -0.38 3.28
C LEU A 23 6.56 -1.86 3.34
N SER A 24 6.15 -2.45 2.22
CA SER A 24 5.77 -3.87 2.14
C SER A 24 6.94 -4.85 2.31
N GLU A 25 8.18 -4.38 2.15
CA GLU A 25 9.40 -5.18 2.37
C GLU A 25 9.67 -5.42 3.88
N GLY A 26 9.00 -4.68 4.76
CA GLY A 26 9.10 -4.83 6.22
C GLY A 26 8.04 -5.75 6.84
N GLN A 27 8.09 -5.93 8.17
CA GLN A 27 7.09 -6.69 8.93
C GLN A 27 5.81 -5.87 9.22
N GLN A 28 5.36 -5.02 8.29
CA GLN A 28 4.22 -4.11 8.50
C GLN A 28 3.02 -4.55 7.65
N HIS A 29 1.81 -4.30 8.14
CA HIS A 29 0.60 -4.55 7.36
C HIS A 29 0.26 -3.30 6.54
N ILE A 30 0.45 -3.38 5.23
CA ILE A 30 0.26 -2.24 4.33
C ILE A 30 -1.03 -2.41 3.51
N THR A 31 -1.86 -1.38 3.52
CA THR A 31 -3.01 -1.25 2.61
C THR A 31 -2.77 -0.08 1.66
N LEU A 32 -2.79 -0.34 0.37
CA LEU A 32 -2.79 0.71 -0.66
C LEU A 32 -4.23 0.95 -1.11
N TRP A 33 -4.76 2.12 -0.79
CA TRP A 33 -6.14 2.49 -1.13
C TRP A 33 -6.18 3.36 -2.38
N MET A 34 -7.10 3.04 -3.28
CA MET A 34 -7.37 3.79 -4.50
C MET A 34 -8.87 4.05 -4.62
N ARG A 35 -9.22 5.17 -5.23
CA ARG A 35 -10.62 5.51 -5.54
C ARG A 35 -11.16 4.67 -6.69
N ASP A 36 -10.32 4.39 -7.68
CA ASP A 36 -10.67 3.62 -8.87
C ASP A 36 -10.50 2.12 -8.59
N GLU A 37 -11.60 1.38 -8.69
CA GLU A 37 -11.63 -0.06 -8.44
C GLU A 37 -10.86 -0.85 -9.50
N GLU A 38 -10.91 -0.45 -10.77
CA GLU A 38 -10.17 -1.13 -11.84
C GLU A 38 -8.67 -0.97 -11.63
N GLN A 39 -8.23 0.23 -11.24
CA GLN A 39 -6.84 0.50 -10.91
C GLN A 39 -6.38 -0.33 -9.70
N ALA A 40 -7.21 -0.40 -8.65
CA ALA A 40 -6.91 -1.21 -7.47
C ALA A 40 -6.82 -2.71 -7.79
N ARG A 41 -7.61 -3.19 -8.76
CA ARG A 41 -7.57 -4.57 -9.24
C ARG A 41 -6.31 -4.83 -10.06
N TYR A 42 -5.99 -3.95 -11.00
CA TYR A 42 -4.77 -4.03 -11.82
C TYR A 42 -3.49 -4.10 -10.99
N ILE A 43 -3.43 -3.38 -9.86
CA ILE A 43 -2.25 -3.40 -8.97
C ILE A 43 -2.23 -4.61 -8.03
N ARG A 44 -3.36 -5.29 -7.85
CA ARG A 44 -3.48 -6.49 -7.01
C ARG A 44 -3.09 -7.77 -7.74
N GLU A 45 -3.30 -7.80 -9.06
CA GLU A 45 -2.90 -8.91 -9.95
C GLU A 45 -1.39 -8.95 -10.16
#